data_AF-A0A9J5Y7D6-F1
#
_entry.id   AF-A0A9J5Y7D6-F1
#
_cell.length_a   1.000
_cell.length_b   1.000
_cell.length_c   1.000
_cell.angle_alpha   90.00
_cell.angle_beta   90.00
_cell.angle_gamma   90.00
#
_symmetry.space_group_name_H-M   'P 1'
#
loop_
_entity.id
_entity.type
_entity.pdbx_description
1 polymer ?
#
loop_
_entity_poly.entity_id
_entity_poly.type
_entity_poly.pdbx_seq_one_letter_code
_entity_poly.pdbx_strand_id
1 'polypeptide(L)'
;MCLIDLNGVWKNGVGVNDNECGIVERDEFERCIEITMGYGEEGEELRKNVKKWRDLAKKAMKETGLSNVNLKDFANEVVMSTKSLNISSQLISSNQL
;
A
#
# COMPACT_ATOMS: atom_id res chain seq x y z
N MET A 1 1.69 -4.90 -0.74
CA MET A 1 0.41 -5.32 -1.33
C MET A 1 -0.12 -4.14 -2.13
N CYS A 2 -0.32 -4.24 -3.45
CA CYS A 2 -1.05 -3.17 -4.15
C CYS A 2 -2.53 -3.46 -3.96
N LEU A 3 -3.29 -2.51 -3.41
CA LEU A 3 -4.75 -2.65 -3.32
C LEU A 3 -5.33 -2.47 -4.73
N ILE A 4 -6.37 -3.24 -5.03
CA ILE A 4 -7.09 -3.12 -6.30
C ILE A 4 -8.09 -1.96 -6.17
N ASP A 5 -7.97 -1.00 -7.07
CA ASP A 5 -8.87 0.14 -7.19
C ASP A 5 -9.30 0.25 -8.66
N LEU A 6 -10.57 -0.09 -8.90
CA LEU A 6 -11.13 -0.25 -10.24
C LEU A 6 -11.39 1.11 -10.89
N ASN A 7 -12.13 1.97 -10.18
CA ASN A 7 -12.66 3.22 -10.72
C ASN A 7 -12.08 4.47 -10.05
N GLY A 8 -11.20 4.31 -9.05
CA GLY A 8 -10.64 5.41 -8.31
C GLY A 8 -9.36 5.98 -8.94
N VAL A 9 -8.43 6.39 -8.08
CA VAL A 9 -7.22 7.10 -8.48
C VAL A 9 -6.22 6.15 -9.15
N TRP A 10 -6.23 4.86 -8.80
CA TRP A 10 -5.18 3.96 -9.25
C TRP A 10 -5.53 3.17 -10.50
N LYS A 11 -6.82 2.94 -10.78
CA LYS A 11 -7.35 2.26 -11.98
C LYS A 11 -6.49 1.09 -12.42
N ASN A 12 -6.32 0.13 -11.51
CA ASN A 12 -5.32 -0.93 -11.60
C ASN A 12 -5.93 -2.34 -11.64
N GLY A 13 -7.26 -2.45 -11.66
CA GLY A 13 -7.99 -3.70 -11.85
C GLY A 13 -9.22 -3.52 -12.74
N VAL A 14 -9.78 -4.66 -13.17
CA VAL A 14 -11.07 -4.75 -13.87
C VAL A 14 -12.08 -5.41 -12.93
N GLY A 15 -13.26 -4.82 -12.81
CA GLY A 15 -14.35 -5.36 -12.01
C GLY A 15 -15.15 -6.41 -12.77
N VAL A 16 -15.62 -7.40 -12.03
CA VAL A 16 -16.54 -8.44 -12.50
C VAL A 16 -17.94 -8.03 -12.04
N ASN A 17 -18.91 -8.04 -12.95
CA ASN A 17 -20.32 -7.84 -12.62
C ASN A 17 -21.00 -9.18 -12.31
N ASP A 18 -21.87 -9.21 -11.32
CA ASP A 18 -22.74 -10.34 -11.02
C ASP A 18 -24.16 -10.10 -11.55
N ASN A 19 -24.90 -11.18 -11.74
CA ASN A 19 -26.33 -11.10 -12.03
C ASN A 19 -27.15 -10.87 -10.76
N GLU A 20 -28.48 -10.81 -10.89
CA GLU A 20 -29.40 -10.57 -9.76
C GLU A 20 -29.31 -11.63 -8.65
N CYS A 21 -28.79 -12.81 -8.96
CA CYS A 21 -28.55 -13.90 -8.00
C CYS A 21 -27.17 -13.84 -7.34
N GLY A 22 -26.36 -12.82 -7.64
CA GLY A 22 -24.98 -12.71 -7.17
C GLY A 22 -24.01 -13.69 -7.83
N ILE A 23 -24.38 -14.24 -8.99
CA ILE A 23 -23.56 -15.19 -9.74
C ILE A 23 -22.84 -14.46 -10.86
N VAL A 24 -21.52 -14.65 -10.94
CA VAL A 24 -20.71 -14.19 -12.06
C VAL A 24 -20.82 -15.19 -13.20
N GLU A 25 -21.28 -14.73 -14.35
CA GLU A 25 -21.42 -15.56 -15.53
C GLU A 25 -20.08 -15.77 -16.23
N ARG A 26 -19.98 -16.87 -16.99
CA ARG A 26 -18.75 -17.23 -17.73
C ARG A 26 -18.29 -16.08 -18.63
N ASP A 27 -19.22 -15.48 -19.37
CA ASP A 27 -18.92 -14.47 -20.38
C ASP A 27 -18.34 -13.20 -19.74
N GLU A 28 -18.81 -12.84 -18.54
CA GLU A 28 -18.27 -11.71 -17.80
C GLU A 28 -16.84 -11.99 -17.29
N PHE A 29 -16.59 -13.23 -16.86
CA PHE A 29 -15.25 -13.65 -16.47
C PHE A 29 -14.28 -13.66 -17.67
N GLU A 30 -14.75 -14.13 -18.84
CA GLU A 30 -14.01 -14.10 -20.10
C GLU A 30 -13.68 -12.66 -20.52
N ARG A 31 -14.67 -11.75 -20.51
CA ARG A 31 -14.46 -10.31 -20.75
C ARG A 31 -13.37 -9.72 -19.87
N CYS A 32 -13.40 -10.01 -18.57
CA CYS A 32 -12.39 -9.51 -17.63
C CYS A 32 -10.98 -10.02 -17.96
N ILE A 33 -10.84 -11.29 -18.34
CA ILE A 33 -9.57 -11.86 -18.77
C ILE A 33 -9.11 -11.20 -20.06
N GLU A 34 -9.98 -11.06 -21.05
CA GLU A 34 -9.66 -10.44 -22.35
C GLU A 34 -9.20 -9.00 -22.20
N ILE A 35 -9.86 -8.20 -21.36
CA ILE A 35 -9.41 -6.83 -21.07
C ILE A 35 -8.06 -6.85 -20.36
N THR A 36 -7.91 -7.68 -19.32
CA THR A 36 -6.69 -7.68 -18.49
C THR A 36 -5.47 -8.19 -19.24
N MET A 37 -5.64 -9.20 -20.11
CA MET A 37 -4.56 -9.94 -20.77
C MET A 37 -4.45 -9.67 -22.27
N GLY A 38 -5.46 -9.07 -22.90
CA GLY A 38 -5.48 -8.77 -24.32
C GLY A 38 -4.64 -7.54 -24.70
N TYR A 39 -4.50 -7.33 -26.00
CA TYR A 39 -3.70 -6.22 -26.54
C TYR A 39 -4.51 -4.94 -26.79
N GLY A 40 -5.72 -4.86 -26.22
CA GLY A 40 -6.56 -3.68 -26.29
C GLY A 40 -6.04 -2.52 -25.44
N GLU A 41 -6.51 -1.32 -25.76
CA GLU A 41 -6.12 -0.06 -25.10
C GLU A 41 -6.37 -0.09 -23.58
N GLU A 42 -7.53 -0.60 -23.15
CA GLU A 42 -7.90 -0.70 -21.74
C GLU A 42 -6.91 -1.56 -20.94
N GLY A 43 -6.53 -2.73 -21.48
CA GLY A 43 -5.54 -3.61 -20.86
C GLY A 43 -4.14 -3.01 -20.83
N GLU A 44 -3.78 -2.22 -21.85
CA GLU A 44 -2.50 -1.51 -21.87
C GLU A 44 -2.44 -0.41 -20.81
N GLU A 45 -3.52 0.38 -20.67
CA GLU A 45 -3.63 1.41 -19.63
C GLU A 45 -3.56 0.79 -18.23
N LEU A 46 -4.28 -0.31 -18.01
CA LEU A 46 -4.26 -1.08 -16.77
C LEU A 46 -2.84 -1.47 -16.36
N ARG A 47 -2.06 -2.06 -17.29
CA ARG A 47 -0.67 -2.49 -17.03
C ARG A 47 0.25 -1.30 -16.78
N LYS A 48 0.07 -0.19 -17.49
CA LYS A 48 0.83 1.05 -17.25
C LYS A 48 0.59 1.57 -15.84
N ASN A 49 -0.66 1.60 -15.39
CA ASN A 49 -1.02 2.03 -14.04
C ASN A 49 -0.43 1.10 -12.97
N VAL A 50 -0.62 -0.21 -13.11
CA VAL A 50 -0.05 -1.21 -12.19
C VAL A 50 1.48 -1.05 -12.10
N LYS A 51 2.17 -0.91 -13.25
CA LYS A 51 3.62 -0.74 -13.29
C LYS A 51 4.07 0.54 -12.58
N LYS A 52 3.40 1.66 -12.83
CA LYS A 52 3.68 2.95 -12.18
C LYS A 52 3.59 2.83 -10.66
N TRP A 53 2.48 2.30 -10.15
CA TRP A 53 2.28 2.15 -8.70
C TRP A 53 3.26 1.17 -8.07
N ARG A 54 3.56 0.06 -8.75
CA ARG A 54 4.60 -0.88 -8.33
C ARG A 54 5.96 -0.21 -8.17
N ASP A 55 6.36 0.59 -9.15
CA ASP A 55 7.68 1.22 -9.14
C ASP A 55 7.77 2.34 -8.09
N LEU A 56 6.68 3.07 -7.85
CA LEU A 56 6.57 4.03 -6.74
C LEU A 56 6.68 3.34 -5.38
N ALA A 57 5.93 2.25 -5.17
CA ALA A 57 5.99 1.48 -3.93
C ALA A 57 7.41 0.96 -3.67
N LYS A 58 8.06 0.38 -4.69
CA LYS A 58 9.45 -0.06 -4.61
C LYS A 58 10.41 1.07 -4.25
N LYS A 59 10.25 2.26 -4.86
CA LYS A 59 11.09 3.42 -4.57
C LYS A 59 10.91 3.90 -3.13
N ALA A 60 9.68 3.93 -2.63
CA ALA A 60 9.37 4.36 -1.27
C ALA A 60 9.91 3.41 -0.20
N MET A 61 9.97 2.10 -0.50
CA MET A 61 10.46 1.06 0.41
C MET A 61 11.99 0.88 0.40
N LYS A 62 12.73 1.54 -0.50
CA LYS A 62 14.20 1.51 -0.47
C LYS A 62 14.72 2.07 0.86
N GLU A 63 15.96 1.76 1.19
CA GLU A 63 16.57 2.22 2.45
C GLU A 63 16.65 3.74 2.57
N THR A 64 16.84 4.45 1.47
CA THR A 64 16.76 5.92 1.36
C THR A 64 15.37 6.42 0.94
N GLY A 65 14.38 5.53 0.87
CA GLY A 65 13.03 5.81 0.44
C GLY A 65 12.21 6.49 1.54
N LEU A 66 11.27 7.34 1.13
CA LEU A 66 10.46 8.15 2.04
C LEU A 66 9.69 7.32 3.06
N SER A 67 9.17 6.15 2.68
CA SER A 67 8.47 5.30 3.65
C SER A 67 9.42 4.78 4.73
N ASN A 68 10.66 4.43 4.36
CA ASN A 68 11.65 3.93 5.32
C ASN A 68 12.17 5.06 6.23
N VAL A 69 12.42 6.24 5.67
CA VAL A 69 12.84 7.43 6.44
C VAL A 69 11.75 7.82 7.43
N ASN A 70 10.51 7.97 6.97
CA ASN A 70 9.40 8.34 7.84
C ASN A 70 9.18 7.34 8.99
N LEU A 71 9.31 6.03 8.72
CA LEU A 71 9.20 5.00 9.75
C LEU A 71 10.36 5.05 10.76
N LYS A 72 11.59 5.30 10.28
CA LYS A 72 12.75 5.47 11.16
C LYS A 72 12.59 6.70 12.06
N ASP A 73 12.11 7.80 11.51
CA ASP A 73 11.89 9.04 12.27
C ASP A 73 10.82 8.84 13.35
N PHE A 74 9.70 8.21 13.00
CA PHE A 74 8.67 7.85 13.97
C PHE A 74 9.20 6.91 15.06
N ALA A 75 9.93 5.86 14.69
CA ALA A 75 10.51 4.92 15.66
C ALA A 75 11.51 5.63 16.59
N ASN A 76 12.32 6.54 16.05
CA ASN A 76 13.25 7.36 16.83
C ASN A 76 12.51 8.24 17.83
N GLU A 77 11.41 8.88 17.44
CA GLU A 77 10.59 9.71 18.34
C GLU A 77 10.04 8.90 19.53
N VAL A 78 9.52 7.69 19.27
CA VAL A 78 9.02 6.78 20.31
C VAL A 78 10.16 6.34 21.25
N VAL A 79 11.31 5.98 20.69
CA VAL A 79 12.48 5.55 21.47
C VAL A 79 13.01 6.70 22.34
N MET A 80 13.10 7.92 21.80
CA MET A 80 13.56 9.09 22.54
C MET A 80 12.61 9.44 23.69
N SER A 81 11.31 9.39 23.44
CA SER A 81 10.29 9.61 24.48
C SER A 81 10.41 8.60 25.62
N THR A 82 10.65 7.32 25.30
CA THR A 82 10.85 6.27 26.31
C THR A 82 12.13 6.47 27.11
N LYS A 83 13.22 6.89 26.46
CA LYS A 83 14.49 7.20 27.13
C LYS A 83 14.33 8.36 28.12
N SER A 84 13.63 9.43 27.75
CA SER A 84 13.36 10.54 28.67
C SER A 84 12.62 10.09 29.91
N LEU A 85 11.57 9.27 29.77
CA LEU A 85 10.82 8.73 30.91
C LEU A 85 11.69 7.85 31.82
N ASN A 86 12.52 7.00 31.23
CA ASN A 86 13.44 6.14 31.99
C ASN A 86 14.50 6.95 32.75
N ILE A 87 15.09 7.98 32.13
CA ILE A 87 16.04 8.88 32.80
C ILE A 87 15.37 9.63 33.95
N SER A 88 14.16 10.18 33.73
CA SER A 88 13.40 10.84 34.79
C SER A 88 13.10 9.91 35.95
N SER A 89 12.75 8.63 35.70
CA SER A 89 12.53 7.64 36.75
C SER A 89 13.79 7.31 37.56
N GLN A 90 14.96 7.27 36.92
CA GLN A 90 16.24 7.03 37.59
C GLN A 90 16.66 8.24 38.45
N LEU A 91 16.54 9.46 37.93
CA LEU A 91 16.87 10.67 38.68
C LEU A 91 15.97 10.87 39.90
N ILE A 92 14.68 10.54 39.80
CA ILE A 92 13.76 10.55 40.95
C ILE A 92 14.21 9.54 42.02
N SER A 93 14.64 8.35 41.60
CA SER A 93 15.12 7.30 42.52
C SER A 93 16.45 7.67 43.19
N SER A 94 17.32 8.41 42.50
CA SER A 94 18.63 8.83 43.04
C SER A 94 18.56 10.03 43.99
N ASN A 95 17.53 10.89 43.90
CA ASN A 95 17.33 12.04 44.79
C ASN A 95 16.49 11.71 46.06
N GLN A 96 16.09 10.46 46.23
CA GLN A 96 15.38 9.96 47.43
C GLN A 96 16.33 9.27 48.43
N LEU A 97 17.66 9.33 48.21
CA LEU A 97 18.74 8.98 49.14
C LEU A 97 19.44 10.26 49.60
#